data_AF-F3AYZ7-F1
#
_entry.id   AF-F3AYZ7-F1
#
_cell.length_a   1.000
_cell.length_b   1.000
_cell.length_c   1.000
_cell.angle_alpha   90.00
_cell.angle_beta   90.00
_cell.angle_gamma   90.00
#
_symmetry.space_group_name_H-M   'P 1'
#
loop_
_entity.id
_entity.type
_entity.pdbx_description
1 polymer ?
#
loop_
_entity_poly.entity_id
_entity_poly.type
_entity_poly.pdbx_seq_one_letter_code
_entity_poly.pdbx_strand_id
1 'polypeptide(L)'
;METEAGVTLKNKLKKIIIITSVLSLIFVLIVCKEFSEKKRKDKAYEHESKSMVIATLAQLLRADLKCNDNRGNEKIIEKSKNLTRIVEQDIYDYIEGKKYSLYNYTIIEDENTQKYIDIFNDNMQHIRISKKDSNGNFTPAKTISEEEGLEEFKEIKDLDELIKYMYKKTENGAYYIYALEFIGSDNYDFKGKIIYERDGIENIIYEDRDIRIWDLFSKVYKDY
;
A
#
# COMPACT_ATOMS: atom_id res chain seq x y z
N MET A 1 2.22 73.96 19.86
CA MET A 1 3.53 73.33 19.57
C MET A 1 3.58 72.01 20.31
N GLU A 2 3.85 70.90 19.62
CA GLU A 2 4.20 69.66 20.32
C GLU A 2 5.53 69.85 21.04
N THR A 3 5.62 69.40 22.29
CA THR A 3 6.87 69.43 23.04
C THR A 3 7.83 68.40 22.45
N GLU A 4 9.13 68.69 22.48
CA GLU A 4 10.20 67.82 21.98
C GLU A 4 10.14 66.40 22.59
N ALA A 5 9.72 66.32 23.86
CA ALA A 5 9.42 65.08 24.56
C ALA A 5 8.25 64.28 23.92
N GLY A 6 7.19 64.95 23.49
CA GLY A 6 6.04 64.33 22.82
C GLY A 6 6.38 63.77 21.43
N VAL A 7 7.20 64.49 20.65
CA VAL A 7 7.72 64.02 19.36
C VAL A 7 8.60 62.78 19.54
N THR A 8 9.47 62.80 20.55
CA THR A 8 10.37 61.69 20.89
C THR A 8 9.60 60.43 21.30
N LEU A 9 8.54 60.58 22.09
CA LEU A 9 7.68 59.46 22.52
C LEU A 9 6.91 58.85 21.34
N LYS A 10 6.34 59.67 20.46
CA LYS A 10 5.68 59.20 19.22
C LYS A 10 6.62 58.41 18.32
N ASN A 11 7.87 58.86 18.19
CA ASN A 11 8.88 58.14 17.40
C ASN A 11 9.28 56.80 18.03
N LYS A 12 9.38 56.72 19.35
CA LYS A 12 9.60 55.43 20.06
C LYS A 12 8.41 54.48 19.87
N LEU A 13 7.18 54.98 20.00
CA LEU A 13 5.96 54.19 19.80
C LEU A 13 5.86 53.64 18.37
N LYS A 14 6.15 54.47 17.34
CA LYS A 14 6.20 54.02 15.94
C LYS A 14 7.21 52.88 15.74
N LYS A 15 8.40 52.98 16.34
CA LYS A 15 9.42 51.91 16.27
C LYS A 15 8.93 50.61 16.91
N ILE A 16 8.30 50.69 18.09
CA ILE A 16 7.73 49.52 18.76
C ILE A 16 6.67 48.86 17.89
N ILE A 17 5.73 49.64 17.33
CA ILE A 17 4.67 49.12 16.46
C ILE A 17 5.28 48.40 15.26
N ILE A 18 6.27 49.00 14.58
CA ILE A 18 6.94 48.38 13.43
C ILE A 18 7.59 47.04 13.84
N ILE A 19 8.34 47.01 14.94
CA ILE A 19 9.01 45.80 15.42
C ILE A 19 7.97 44.71 15.75
N THR A 20 6.93 45.04 16.50
CA THR A 20 5.87 44.10 16.86
C THR A 20 5.14 43.59 15.62
N SER A 21 4.82 44.46 14.65
CA SER A 21 4.19 44.05 13.39
C SER A 21 5.07 43.10 12.58
N VAL A 22 6.38 43.34 12.51
CA VAL A 22 7.34 42.44 11.83
C VAL A 22 7.43 41.10 12.55
N LEU A 23 7.53 41.09 13.88
CA LEU A 23 7.57 39.85 14.68
C LEU A 23 6.27 39.04 14.51
N SER A 24 5.11 39.71 14.54
CA SER A 24 3.82 39.05 14.29
C SER A 24 3.75 38.45 12.88
N LEU A 25 4.26 39.14 11.86
CA LEU A 25 4.30 38.61 10.50
C LEU A 25 5.18 37.36 10.39
N ILE A 26 6.38 37.39 11.00
CA ILE A 26 7.28 36.24 11.06
C ILE A 26 6.61 35.06 11.76
N PHE A 27 5.95 35.29 12.89
CA PHE A 27 5.22 34.26 13.62
C PHE A 27 4.11 33.63 12.75
N VAL A 28 3.31 34.45 12.06
CA VAL A 28 2.29 33.97 11.13
C VAL A 28 2.91 33.13 10.00
N LEU A 29 4.03 33.56 9.42
CA LEU A 29 4.72 32.81 8.37
C LEU A 29 5.20 31.42 8.84
N ILE A 30 5.72 31.32 10.07
CA ILE A 30 6.13 30.04 10.66
C ILE A 30 4.92 29.11 10.82
N VAL A 31 3.83 29.61 11.42
CA VAL A 31 2.60 28.83 11.63
C VAL A 31 1.98 28.37 10.30
N CYS A 32 1.94 29.26 9.29
CA CYS A 32 1.44 28.92 7.96
C CYS A 32 2.30 27.83 7.28
N LYS A 33 3.62 27.87 7.48
CA LYS A 33 4.54 26.85 6.95
C LYS A 33 4.28 25.50 7.61
N GLU A 34 4.26 25.44 8.94
CA GLU A 34 3.99 24.21 9.69
C GLU A 34 2.63 23.60 9.32
N PHE A 35 1.59 24.42 9.23
CA PHE A 35 0.25 23.98 8.81
C PHE A 35 0.27 23.38 7.39
N SER A 36 0.98 24.03 6.46
CA SER A 36 1.10 23.55 5.08
C SER A 36 1.87 22.23 4.99
N GLU A 37 2.95 22.09 5.76
CA GLU A 37 3.73 20.84 5.85
C GLU A 37 2.90 19.69 6.42
N LYS A 38 2.13 19.94 7.48
CA LYS A 38 1.22 18.95 8.06
C LYS A 38 0.19 18.47 7.04
N LYS A 39 -0.50 19.41 6.37
CA LYS A 39 -1.49 19.09 5.33
C LYS A 39 -0.88 18.28 4.18
N ARG A 40 0.37 18.58 3.79
CA ARG A 40 1.10 17.83 2.77
C ARG A 40 1.35 16.39 3.19
N LYS A 41 1.82 16.18 4.43
CA LYS A 41 2.05 14.84 5.01
C LYS A 41 0.76 14.03 5.09
N ASP A 42 -0.32 14.62 5.61
CA ASP A 42 -1.61 13.94 5.74
C ASP A 42 -2.12 13.45 4.37
N LYS A 43 -2.01 14.28 3.33
CA LYS A 43 -2.36 13.90 1.95
C LYS A 43 -1.47 12.78 1.41
N ALA A 44 -0.17 12.80 1.74
CA ALA A 44 0.77 11.78 1.29
C ALA A 44 0.43 10.42 1.90
N TYR A 45 0.16 10.36 3.20
CA TYR A 45 -0.18 9.12 3.91
C TYR A 45 -1.48 8.48 3.39
N GLU A 46 -2.51 9.28 3.10
CA GLU A 46 -3.76 8.75 2.52
C GLU A 46 -3.52 8.14 1.12
N HIS A 47 -2.66 8.79 0.33
CA HIS A 47 -2.33 8.36 -1.02
C HIS A 47 -1.38 7.15 -1.06
N GLU A 48 -0.48 7.06 -0.09
CA GLU A 48 0.55 6.04 0.02
C GLU A 48 -0.05 4.63 0.04
N SER A 49 -1.00 4.37 0.93
CA SER A 49 -1.50 3.00 1.08
C SER A 49 -2.15 2.48 -0.21
N LYS A 50 -2.86 3.34 -0.95
CA LYS A 50 -3.47 2.94 -2.23
C LYS A 50 -2.42 2.72 -3.31
N SER A 51 -1.43 3.62 -3.37
CA SER A 51 -0.36 3.55 -4.37
C SER A 51 0.52 2.32 -4.18
N MET A 52 0.78 1.95 -2.93
CA MET A 52 1.55 0.76 -2.60
C MET A 52 0.81 -0.54 -2.96
N VAL A 53 -0.52 -0.61 -2.80
CA VAL A 53 -1.33 -1.75 -3.29
C VAL A 53 -1.12 -1.94 -4.80
N ILE A 54 -1.25 -0.87 -5.59
CA ILE A 54 -1.05 -0.92 -7.05
C ILE A 54 0.38 -1.31 -7.42
N ALA A 55 1.37 -0.75 -6.73
CA ALA A 55 2.78 -1.04 -7.01
C ALA A 55 3.15 -2.50 -6.69
N THR A 56 2.65 -3.04 -5.58
CA THR A 56 2.83 -4.45 -5.22
C THR A 56 2.12 -5.36 -6.21
N LEU A 57 0.86 -5.03 -6.57
CA LEU A 57 0.10 -5.82 -7.54
C LEU A 57 0.77 -5.85 -8.92
N ALA A 58 1.30 -4.70 -9.39
CA ALA A 58 2.07 -4.65 -10.63
C ALA A 58 3.30 -5.55 -10.60
N GLN A 59 4.00 -5.66 -9.45
CA GLN A 59 5.12 -6.60 -9.32
C GLN A 59 4.68 -8.05 -9.42
N LEU A 60 3.58 -8.40 -8.74
CA LEU A 60 3.02 -9.76 -8.76
C LEU A 60 2.61 -10.18 -10.18
N LEU A 61 1.99 -9.26 -10.92
CA LEU A 61 1.59 -9.44 -12.30
C LEU A 61 2.74 -9.28 -13.31
N ARG A 62 3.93 -8.89 -12.85
CA ARG A 62 5.08 -8.53 -13.70
C ARG A 62 4.65 -7.57 -14.81
N ALA A 63 3.99 -6.49 -14.42
CA ALA A 63 3.43 -5.47 -15.30
C ALA A 63 4.10 -4.12 -15.08
N ASP A 64 4.15 -3.30 -16.12
CA ASP A 64 4.67 -1.94 -16.04
C ASP A 64 3.67 -1.03 -15.29
N LEU A 65 4.16 0.09 -14.75
CA LEU A 65 3.31 1.13 -14.17
C LEU A 65 3.29 2.38 -15.02
N LYS A 66 2.10 2.87 -15.33
CA LYS A 66 1.87 4.23 -15.81
C LYS A 66 1.72 5.17 -14.61
N CYS A 67 2.48 6.26 -14.62
CA CYS A 67 2.42 7.33 -13.64
C CYS A 67 1.91 8.59 -14.33
N ASN A 68 0.90 9.26 -13.77
CA ASN A 68 0.40 10.53 -14.27
C ASN A 68 0.23 11.53 -13.11
N ASP A 69 0.80 12.73 -13.22
CA ASP A 69 0.62 13.78 -12.21
C ASP A 69 -0.55 14.72 -12.55
N ASN A 70 -0.98 15.52 -11.57
CA ASN A 70 -2.05 16.49 -11.78
C ASN A 70 -1.70 17.65 -12.74
N ARG A 71 -0.53 17.63 -13.39
CA ARG A 71 -0.09 18.57 -14.42
C ARG A 71 -0.08 17.94 -15.81
N GLY A 72 -0.48 16.66 -15.93
CA GLY A 72 -0.49 15.90 -17.18
C GLY A 72 0.86 15.33 -17.58
N ASN A 73 1.85 15.34 -16.69
CA ASN A 73 3.12 14.64 -16.94
C ASN A 73 2.91 13.14 -16.80
N GLU A 74 3.29 12.40 -17.84
CA GLU A 74 3.21 10.94 -17.84
C GLU A 74 4.60 10.30 -17.88
N LYS A 75 4.75 9.19 -17.17
CA LYS A 75 5.96 8.38 -17.15
C LYS A 75 5.59 6.92 -17.02
N ILE A 76 6.38 6.05 -17.66
CA ILE A 76 6.32 4.60 -17.45
C ILE A 76 7.45 4.17 -16.52
N ILE A 77 7.13 3.32 -15.55
CA ILE A 77 8.09 2.59 -14.73
C ILE A 77 8.04 1.14 -15.18
N GLU A 78 9.14 0.67 -15.77
CA GLU A 78 9.28 -0.70 -16.23
C GLU A 78 9.28 -1.72 -15.08
N LYS A 79 8.62 -2.85 -15.30
CA LYS A 79 8.53 -4.03 -14.41
C LYS A 79 9.87 -4.64 -14.04
N SER A 80 10.93 -4.33 -14.80
CA SER A 80 12.31 -4.74 -14.50
C SER A 80 12.88 -4.05 -13.25
N LYS A 81 12.25 -2.95 -12.80
CA LYS A 81 12.68 -2.14 -11.66
C LYS A 81 11.94 -2.55 -10.39
N ASN A 82 12.46 -2.12 -9.25
CA ASN A 82 11.76 -2.26 -7.98
C ASN A 82 10.64 -1.21 -7.89
N LEU A 83 9.44 -1.59 -8.32
CA LEU A 83 8.30 -0.67 -8.44
C LEU A 83 7.89 -0.06 -7.10
N THR A 84 7.86 -0.85 -6.03
CA THR A 84 7.44 -0.41 -4.69
C THR A 84 8.41 0.60 -4.12
N ARG A 85 9.73 0.35 -4.22
CA ARG A 85 10.76 1.31 -3.81
C ARG A 85 10.67 2.62 -4.59
N ILE A 86 10.35 2.57 -5.88
CA ILE A 86 10.21 3.78 -6.70
C ILE A 86 8.98 4.58 -6.27
N VAL A 87 7.84 3.92 -6.04
CA VAL A 87 6.60 4.56 -5.56
C VAL A 87 6.80 5.15 -4.16
N GLU A 88 7.42 4.40 -3.25
CA GLU A 88 7.77 4.86 -1.90
C GLU A 88 8.66 6.11 -1.95
N GLN A 89 9.73 6.09 -2.77
CA GLN A 89 10.61 7.24 -2.93
C GLN A 89 9.89 8.46 -3.51
N ASP A 90 8.98 8.26 -4.48
CA ASP A 90 8.19 9.34 -5.07
C ASP A 90 7.31 10.04 -4.02
N ILE A 91 6.67 9.25 -3.16
CA ILE A 91 5.84 9.74 -2.06
C ILE A 91 6.72 10.44 -1.01
N TYR A 92 7.88 9.87 -0.68
CA TYR A 92 8.84 10.48 0.24
C TYR A 92 9.36 11.83 -0.26
N ASP A 93 9.70 11.94 -1.55
CA ASP A 93 10.13 13.20 -2.15
C ASP A 93 9.03 14.26 -2.13
N TYR A 94 7.76 13.86 -2.23
CA TYR A 94 6.63 14.76 -2.00
C TYR A 94 6.52 15.20 -0.53
N ILE A 95 6.66 14.27 0.42
CA ILE A 95 6.64 14.56 1.87
C ILE A 95 7.73 15.56 2.27
N GLU A 96 8.93 15.40 1.71
CA GLU A 96 10.08 16.29 1.93
C GLU A 96 9.97 17.63 1.18
N GLY A 97 9.00 17.79 0.28
CA GLY A 97 8.82 19.00 -0.51
C GLY A 97 9.79 19.15 -1.67
N LYS A 98 10.50 18.08 -2.05
CA LYS A 98 11.33 18.02 -3.26
C LYS A 98 10.46 17.91 -4.52
N LYS A 99 9.22 17.40 -4.36
CA LYS A 99 8.21 17.29 -5.41
C LYS A 99 6.92 18.03 -5.02
N TYR A 100 6.26 18.63 -6.01
CA TYR A 100 5.05 19.44 -5.81
C TYR A 100 3.73 18.69 -6.03
N SER A 101 3.78 17.50 -6.62
CA SER A 101 2.62 16.69 -6.98
C SER A 101 2.87 15.22 -6.64
N LEU A 102 1.81 14.48 -6.32
CA LEU A 102 1.84 13.03 -6.24
C LEU A 102 1.47 12.46 -7.61
N TYR A 103 2.09 11.34 -8.00
CA TYR A 103 1.66 10.60 -9.18
C TYR A 103 0.45 9.73 -8.84
N ASN A 104 -0.49 9.61 -9.75
CA ASN A 104 -1.41 8.48 -9.77
C ASN A 104 -0.77 7.33 -10.53
N TYR A 105 -0.95 6.12 -10.01
CA TYR A 105 -0.37 4.90 -10.55
C TYR A 105 -1.45 4.02 -11.16
N THR A 106 -1.17 3.48 -12.34
CA THR A 106 -2.04 2.53 -13.03
C THR A 106 -1.20 1.42 -13.62
N ILE A 107 -1.67 0.18 -13.51
CA ILE A 107 -1.00 -0.99 -14.08
C ILE A 107 -1.23 -0.98 -15.59
N ILE A 108 -0.17 -1.24 -16.36
CA ILE A 108 -0.25 -1.43 -17.80
C ILE A 108 -0.35 -2.92 -18.06
N GLU A 109 -1.51 -3.38 -18.52
CA GLU A 109 -1.71 -4.78 -18.88
C GLU A 109 -0.81 -5.20 -20.04
N ASP A 110 -0.34 -6.44 -19.96
CA ASP A 110 0.39 -7.11 -21.03
C ASP A 110 -0.17 -8.52 -21.27
N GLU A 111 0.38 -9.20 -22.27
CA GLU A 111 0.00 -10.56 -22.66
C GLU A 111 0.06 -11.61 -21.54
N ASN A 112 0.79 -11.35 -20.44
CA ASN A 112 0.90 -12.27 -19.31
C ASN A 112 -0.02 -11.91 -18.15
N THR A 113 -0.66 -10.74 -18.17
CA THR A 113 -1.50 -10.29 -17.05
C THR A 113 -2.60 -11.29 -16.73
N GLN A 114 -3.35 -11.73 -17.74
CA GLN A 114 -4.40 -12.74 -17.56
C GLN A 114 -3.85 -14.06 -17.02
N LYS A 115 -2.70 -14.52 -17.53
CA LYS A 115 -2.06 -15.76 -17.04
C LYS A 115 -1.80 -15.71 -15.53
N TYR A 116 -1.33 -14.57 -15.01
CA TYR A 116 -1.09 -14.43 -13.57
C TYR A 116 -2.39 -14.36 -12.75
N ILE A 117 -3.44 -13.77 -13.31
CA ILE A 117 -4.80 -13.79 -12.73
C ILE A 117 -5.32 -15.23 -12.66
N ASP A 118 -5.15 -16.02 -13.72
CA ASP A 118 -5.61 -17.41 -13.77
C ASP A 118 -4.88 -18.26 -12.72
N ILE A 119 -3.56 -18.06 -12.54
CA ILE A 119 -2.79 -18.75 -11.49
C ILE A 119 -3.29 -18.35 -10.10
N PHE A 120 -3.57 -17.06 -9.89
CA PHE A 120 -4.14 -16.57 -8.64
C PHE A 120 -5.52 -17.17 -8.34
N ASN A 121 -6.41 -17.22 -9.33
CA ASN A 121 -7.73 -17.84 -9.20
C ASN A 121 -7.63 -19.33 -8.81
N ASP A 122 -6.79 -20.08 -9.53
CA ASP A 122 -6.57 -21.50 -9.29
C ASP A 122 -6.10 -21.75 -7.85
N ASN A 123 -5.10 -21.00 -7.42
CA ASN A 123 -4.52 -21.13 -6.10
C ASN A 123 -5.50 -20.73 -5.00
N MET A 124 -6.23 -19.62 -5.15
CA MET A 124 -7.23 -19.19 -4.17
C MET A 124 -8.40 -20.17 -4.04
N GLN A 125 -8.80 -20.84 -5.12
CA GLN A 125 -9.88 -21.82 -5.12
C GLN A 125 -9.49 -23.17 -4.52
N HIS A 126 -8.25 -23.61 -4.75
CA HIS A 126 -7.85 -24.99 -4.51
C HIS A 126 -6.86 -25.18 -3.36
N ILE A 127 -6.17 -24.13 -2.91
CA ILE A 127 -5.31 -24.25 -1.74
C ILE A 127 -6.17 -24.35 -0.48
N ARG A 128 -5.75 -25.27 0.41
CA ARG A 128 -6.25 -25.43 1.76
C ARG A 128 -5.12 -25.34 2.77
N ILE A 129 -5.43 -24.79 3.93
CA ILE A 129 -4.50 -24.60 5.04
C ILE A 129 -5.00 -25.42 6.23
N SER A 130 -4.15 -26.28 6.75
CA SER A 130 -4.38 -27.03 7.98
C SER A 130 -3.27 -26.70 8.96
N LYS A 131 -3.60 -26.09 10.10
CA LYS A 131 -2.62 -25.70 11.13
C LYS A 131 -2.48 -26.78 12.19
N LYS A 132 -1.39 -26.77 12.96
CA LYS A 132 -1.31 -27.56 14.19
C LYS A 132 -2.00 -26.83 15.34
N ASP A 133 -2.85 -27.54 16.09
CA ASP A 133 -3.45 -27.06 17.33
C ASP A 133 -2.44 -27.05 18.49
N SER A 134 -2.87 -26.62 19.68
CA SER A 134 -2.02 -26.57 20.88
C SER A 134 -1.51 -27.95 21.34
N ASN A 135 -2.12 -29.03 20.84
CA ASN A 135 -1.75 -30.41 21.14
C ASN A 135 -0.89 -31.03 20.01
N GLY A 136 -0.58 -30.27 18.96
CA GLY A 136 0.21 -30.70 17.81
C GLY A 136 -0.58 -31.46 16.74
N ASN A 137 -1.90 -31.54 16.84
CA ASN A 137 -2.74 -32.20 15.84
C ASN A 137 -3.13 -31.24 14.72
N PHE A 138 -3.29 -31.76 13.50
CA PHE A 138 -3.76 -30.97 12.37
C PHE A 138 -5.24 -30.60 12.52
N THR A 139 -5.57 -29.31 12.33
CA THR A 139 -6.94 -28.82 12.27
C THR A 139 -7.60 -29.23 10.95
N PRO A 140 -8.94 -29.22 10.85
CA PRO A 140 -9.61 -29.29 9.56
C PRO A 140 -9.04 -28.26 8.59
N ALA A 141 -8.86 -28.67 7.34
CA ALA A 141 -8.32 -27.83 6.30
C ALA A 141 -9.36 -26.76 5.91
N LYS A 142 -8.91 -25.51 5.76
CA LYS A 142 -9.74 -24.36 5.38
C LYS A 142 -9.24 -23.71 4.11
N THR A 143 -10.09 -22.99 3.41
CA THR A 143 -9.68 -22.13 2.29
C THR A 143 -8.77 -20.99 2.78
N ILE A 144 -8.03 -20.36 1.84
CA ILE A 144 -7.24 -19.16 2.15
C ILE A 144 -8.14 -18.04 2.69
N SER A 145 -9.31 -17.82 2.09
CA SER A 145 -10.23 -16.78 2.55
C SER A 145 -10.68 -16.98 3.99
N GLU A 146 -11.05 -18.21 4.38
CA GLU A 146 -11.47 -18.49 5.75
C GLU A 146 -10.33 -18.32 6.76
N GLU A 147 -9.12 -18.74 6.41
CA GLU A 147 -7.99 -18.68 7.32
C GLU A 147 -7.45 -17.26 7.49
N GLU A 148 -7.40 -16.47 6.42
CA GLU A 148 -6.89 -15.08 6.43
C GLU A 148 -7.99 -14.04 6.74
N GLY A 149 -9.21 -14.48 7.07
CA GLY A 149 -10.32 -13.59 7.44
C GLY A 149 -10.79 -12.70 6.28
N LEU A 150 -10.83 -13.26 5.08
CA LEU A 150 -11.32 -12.62 3.85
C LEU A 150 -12.75 -13.05 3.56
N GLU A 151 -13.43 -12.31 2.68
CA GLU A 151 -14.68 -12.77 2.09
C GLU A 151 -14.49 -14.06 1.28
N GLU A 152 -15.54 -14.87 1.17
CA GLU A 152 -15.56 -16.07 0.33
C GLU A 152 -15.06 -15.73 -1.09
N PHE A 153 -14.03 -16.47 -1.52
CA PHE A 153 -13.37 -16.19 -2.78
C PHE A 153 -14.29 -16.46 -3.97
N LYS A 154 -14.27 -15.55 -4.94
CA LYS A 154 -14.92 -15.72 -6.23
C LYS A 154 -13.89 -15.47 -7.32
N GLU A 155 -14.02 -16.23 -8.40
CA GLU A 155 -13.15 -16.09 -9.56
C GLU A 155 -13.10 -14.64 -10.07
N ILE A 156 -11.87 -14.16 -10.29
CA ILE A 156 -11.56 -12.82 -10.77
C ILE A 156 -11.39 -12.87 -12.29
N LYS A 157 -12.16 -12.08 -13.03
CA LYS A 157 -12.20 -12.18 -14.50
C LYS A 157 -11.14 -11.33 -15.19
N ASP A 158 -10.79 -10.20 -14.60
CA ASP A 158 -9.92 -9.20 -15.19
C ASP A 158 -9.13 -8.41 -14.14
N LEU A 159 -8.24 -7.54 -14.61
CA LEU A 159 -7.40 -6.71 -13.75
C LEU A 159 -8.23 -5.77 -12.84
N ASP A 160 -9.34 -5.23 -13.34
CA ASP A 160 -10.19 -4.30 -12.58
C ASP A 160 -10.87 -5.01 -11.40
N GLU A 161 -11.36 -6.23 -11.61
CA GLU A 161 -11.89 -7.09 -10.54
C GLU A 161 -10.78 -7.45 -9.54
N LEU A 162 -9.57 -7.77 -10.01
CA LEU A 162 -8.43 -8.08 -9.14
C LEU A 162 -8.05 -6.89 -8.26
N ILE A 163 -7.94 -5.69 -8.85
CA ILE A 163 -7.63 -4.45 -8.13
C ILE A 163 -8.70 -4.19 -7.08
N LYS A 164 -9.98 -4.33 -7.42
CA LYS A 164 -11.09 -4.17 -6.46
C LYS A 164 -10.98 -5.18 -5.32
N TYR A 165 -10.67 -6.44 -5.62
CA TYR A 165 -10.48 -7.48 -4.62
C TYR A 165 -9.32 -7.14 -3.67
N MET A 166 -8.16 -6.73 -4.21
CA MET A 166 -6.99 -6.35 -3.41
C MET A 166 -7.18 -5.09 -2.57
N TYR A 167 -8.09 -4.19 -2.99
CA TYR A 167 -8.48 -3.00 -2.22
C TYR A 167 -9.49 -3.25 -1.11
N LYS A 168 -10.12 -4.43 -1.05
CA LYS A 168 -10.94 -4.80 0.10
C LYS A 168 -10.08 -4.82 1.36
N LYS A 169 -10.72 -4.63 2.50
CA LYS A 169 -10.07 -4.61 3.81
C LYS A 169 -10.63 -5.71 4.69
N THR A 170 -9.75 -6.32 5.48
CA THR A 170 -10.15 -7.21 6.57
C THR A 170 -10.85 -6.42 7.67
N GLU A 171 -11.43 -7.12 8.65
CA GLU A 171 -12.05 -6.48 9.82
C GLU A 171 -11.07 -5.57 10.59
N ASN A 172 -9.78 -5.93 10.58
CA ASN A 172 -8.70 -5.16 11.19
C ASN A 172 -8.23 -3.96 10.33
N GLY A 173 -8.85 -3.73 9.17
CA GLY A 173 -8.59 -2.58 8.31
C GLY A 173 -7.38 -2.72 7.37
N ALA A 174 -6.70 -3.87 7.36
CA ALA A 174 -5.61 -4.17 6.44
C ALA A 174 -6.16 -4.51 5.05
N TYR A 175 -5.52 -4.02 3.99
CA TYR A 175 -5.89 -4.40 2.61
C TYR A 175 -5.62 -5.90 2.38
N TYR A 176 -6.43 -6.54 1.55
CA TYR A 176 -6.31 -7.97 1.25
C TYR A 176 -4.93 -8.34 0.70
N ILE A 177 -4.31 -7.48 -0.11
CA ILE A 177 -2.95 -7.72 -0.61
C ILE A 177 -1.91 -7.87 0.52
N TYR A 178 -2.12 -7.24 1.67
CA TYR A 178 -1.24 -7.33 2.84
C TYR A 178 -1.66 -8.46 3.77
N ALA A 179 -2.96 -8.76 3.88
CA ALA A 179 -3.43 -9.95 4.60
C ALA A 179 -2.88 -11.23 3.95
N LEU A 180 -2.75 -11.25 2.63
CA LEU A 180 -2.21 -12.38 1.87
C LEU A 180 -0.66 -12.43 1.83
N GLU A 181 0.05 -11.49 2.47
CA GLU A 181 1.52 -11.42 2.38
C GLU A 181 2.19 -12.72 2.88
N PHE A 182 1.70 -13.24 4.01
CA PHE A 182 2.12 -14.49 4.63
C PHE A 182 0.89 -15.34 4.93
N ILE A 183 0.71 -16.41 4.17
CA ILE A 183 -0.50 -17.23 4.22
C ILE A 183 -0.24 -18.46 5.08
N GLY A 184 -1.13 -18.66 6.05
CA GLY A 184 -1.03 -19.69 7.06
C GLY A 184 -0.11 -19.32 8.23
N SER A 185 0.66 -18.23 8.21
CA SER A 185 1.61 -17.93 9.29
C SER A 185 1.01 -17.09 10.42
N ASP A 186 1.19 -17.50 11.68
CA ASP A 186 0.80 -16.74 12.88
C ASP A 186 1.97 -15.88 13.43
N ASN A 187 2.81 -15.32 12.55
CA ASN A 187 4.01 -14.52 12.86
C ASN A 187 5.15 -15.25 13.61
N TYR A 188 5.02 -16.54 13.92
CA TYR A 188 6.06 -17.37 14.55
C TYR A 188 6.00 -18.78 13.95
N ASP A 189 6.91 -19.07 13.01
CA ASP A 189 7.11 -20.36 12.32
C ASP A 189 5.81 -21.13 12.00
N PHE A 190 5.31 -21.04 10.78
CA PHE A 190 4.13 -21.82 10.37
C PHE A 190 4.33 -23.32 10.62
N LYS A 191 3.41 -23.89 11.39
CA LYS A 191 3.34 -25.33 11.65
C LYS A 191 2.00 -25.84 11.14
N GLY A 192 2.03 -26.50 10.00
CA GLY A 192 0.82 -26.87 9.29
C GLY A 192 1.10 -27.55 7.96
N LYS A 193 0.04 -27.74 7.18
CA LYS A 193 0.08 -28.26 5.83
C LYS A 193 -0.55 -27.25 4.89
N ILE A 194 0.11 -27.09 3.75
CA ILE A 194 -0.48 -26.47 2.56
C ILE A 194 -0.87 -27.61 1.66
N ILE A 195 -2.18 -27.74 1.42
CA ILE A 195 -2.78 -28.80 0.65
C ILE A 195 -3.35 -28.17 -0.62
N TYR A 196 -3.23 -28.86 -1.74
CA TYR A 196 -3.93 -28.53 -2.96
C TYR A 196 -5.06 -29.55 -3.14
N GLU A 197 -6.30 -29.07 -3.21
CA GLU A 197 -7.50 -29.91 -3.32
C GLU A 197 -8.27 -29.56 -4.60
N ARG A 198 -8.40 -30.55 -5.50
CA ARG A 198 -9.20 -30.43 -6.72
C ARG A 198 -9.89 -31.75 -7.03
N ASP A 199 -11.19 -31.68 -7.32
CA ASP A 199 -12.00 -32.84 -7.71
C ASP A 199 -11.93 -34.02 -6.72
N GLY A 200 -11.78 -33.72 -5.42
CA GLY A 200 -11.63 -34.70 -4.35
C GLY A 200 -10.25 -35.34 -4.23
N ILE A 201 -9.26 -34.87 -5.01
CA ILE A 201 -7.86 -35.28 -4.90
C ILE A 201 -7.11 -34.23 -4.07
N GLU A 202 -6.46 -34.70 -3.00
CA GLU A 202 -5.63 -33.87 -2.12
C GLU A 202 -4.14 -34.19 -2.29
N ASN A 203 -3.35 -33.16 -2.59
CA ASN A 203 -1.89 -33.24 -2.64
C ASN A 203 -1.29 -32.32 -1.58
N ILE A 204 -0.43 -32.86 -0.72
CA ILE A 204 0.32 -32.05 0.25
C ILE A 204 1.46 -31.36 -0.50
N ILE A 205 1.37 -30.05 -0.61
CA ILE A 205 2.37 -29.22 -1.28
C ILE A 205 3.55 -28.94 -0.35
N TYR A 206 3.25 -28.53 0.89
CA TYR A 206 4.26 -28.23 1.91
C TYR A 206 3.79 -28.71 3.28
N GLU A 207 4.74 -29.17 4.09
CA GLU A 207 4.58 -29.37 5.53
C GLU A 207 5.51 -28.41 6.28
N ASP A 208 4.99 -27.78 7.33
CA ASP A 208 5.68 -26.82 8.21
C ASP A 208 6.39 -25.68 7.42
N ARG A 209 5.74 -25.22 6.34
CA ARG A 209 6.16 -24.05 5.54
C ARG A 209 4.95 -23.23 5.06
N ASP A 210 5.03 -21.93 5.25
CA ASP A 210 4.06 -20.96 4.74
C ASP A 210 4.25 -20.71 3.23
N ILE A 211 3.20 -20.15 2.62
CA ILE A 211 3.28 -19.60 1.26
C ILE A 211 3.13 -18.09 1.32
N ARG A 212 3.76 -17.41 0.38
CA ARG A 212 3.67 -15.95 0.25
C ARG A 212 2.70 -15.58 -0.84
N ILE A 213 2.20 -14.35 -0.84
CA ILE A 213 1.37 -13.84 -1.95
C ILE A 213 2.01 -14.07 -3.33
N TRP A 214 3.34 -14.00 -3.42
CA TRP A 214 4.06 -14.27 -4.67
C TRP A 214 3.80 -15.70 -5.20
N ASP A 215 3.67 -16.68 -4.31
CA ASP A 215 3.37 -18.06 -4.69
C ASP A 215 1.98 -18.15 -5.33
N LEU A 216 0.99 -17.39 -4.83
CA LEU A 216 -0.35 -17.35 -5.40
C LEU A 216 -0.39 -16.88 -6.85
N PHE A 217 0.53 -16.01 -7.25
CA PHE A 217 0.59 -15.50 -8.63
C PHE A 217 1.56 -16.27 -9.53
N SER A 218 2.53 -17.00 -8.97
CA SER A 218 3.66 -17.52 -9.75
C SER A 218 3.80 -19.04 -9.78
N LYS A 219 3.15 -19.76 -8.87
CA LYS A 219 3.25 -21.22 -8.79
C LYS A 219 1.97 -21.88 -9.25
N VAL A 220 2.13 -22.90 -10.10
CA VAL A 220 1.06 -23.74 -10.59
C VAL A 220 1.06 -25.01 -9.75
N TYR A 221 0.18 -25.11 -8.75
CA TYR A 221 0.16 -26.23 -7.82
C TYR A 221 -0.63 -27.44 -8.30
N LYS A 222 -1.50 -27.28 -9.31
CA LYS A 222 -2.26 -28.39 -9.92
C LYS A 222 -1.39 -29.48 -10.55
N ASP A 223 -0.12 -29.18 -10.81
CA ASP A 223 0.83 -30.11 -11.44
C ASP A 223 1.73 -30.84 -10.41
N TYR A 224 1.56 -30.56 -9.11
CA TYR A 224 2.30 -31.21 -8.01
C TYR A 224 1.64 -32.51 -7.54
#